data_AF-A0A958CRU5-F1
#
_entry.id   AF-A0A958CRU5-F1
#
_cell.length_a   1.000
_cell.length_b   1.000
_cell.length_c   1.000
_cell.angle_alpha   90.00
_cell.angle_beta   90.00
_cell.angle_gamma   90.00
#
_symmetry.space_group_name_H-M   'P 1'
#
loop_
_entity.id
_entity.type
_entity.pdbx_description
1 polymer ?
#
loop_
_entity_poly.entity_id
_entity_poly.type
_entity_poly.pdbx_seq_one_letter_code
_entity_poly.pdbx_strand_id
1 'polypeptide(L)'
;MAAQKFKITYATLSATNPELHQAFDEAVERVKGNFGTNYPMFINGEKRWAEQTFEDRSPINGDWLLGTFQKGTREQAAEALTAARAASPGWRATPWQERIAIMRRAADLISDRLMDIGAAVTLEIGKNRLEALGDVEETADLIRWYCDEM
;
A
#
# COMPACT_ATOMS: atom_id res chain seq x y z
N MET A 1 -25.27 -14.69 3.40
CA MET A 1 -25.15 -13.24 3.65
C MET A 1 -23.69 -12.98 3.97
N ALA A 2 -22.98 -12.19 3.16
CA ALA A 2 -21.62 -11.80 3.51
C ALA A 2 -21.68 -10.99 4.81
N ALA A 3 -20.91 -11.38 5.82
CA ALA A 3 -20.77 -10.59 7.03
C ALA A 3 -20.31 -9.19 6.62
N GLN A 4 -21.06 -8.16 6.99
CA GLN A 4 -20.70 -6.78 6.71
C GLN A 4 -19.40 -6.51 7.48
N LYS A 5 -18.25 -6.53 6.77
CA LYS A 5 -16.96 -6.18 7.36
C LYS A 5 -17.08 -4.79 7.97
N PHE A 6 -16.66 -4.65 9.23
CA PHE A 6 -16.67 -3.37 9.92
C PHE A 6 -15.84 -2.35 9.13
N LYS A 7 -16.52 -1.34 8.56
CA LYS A 7 -15.88 -0.34 7.71
C LYS A 7 -15.39 0.82 8.59
N ILE A 8 -14.08 1.01 8.65
CA ILE A 8 -13.48 2.14 9.36
C ILE A 8 -13.53 3.35 8.43
N THR A 9 -14.15 4.43 8.91
CA THR A 9 -14.19 5.74 8.26
C THR A 9 -13.79 6.82 9.25
N TYR A 10 -13.54 8.04 8.78
CA TYR A 10 -13.32 9.19 9.67
C TYR A 10 -14.46 9.40 10.70
N ALA A 11 -15.67 8.94 10.40
CA ALA A 11 -16.81 9.04 11.31
C ALA A 11 -16.83 7.97 12.42
N THR A 12 -16.07 6.88 12.28
CA THR A 12 -16.01 5.77 13.25
C THR A 12 -14.73 5.78 14.10
N LEU A 13 -13.91 6.83 14.01
CA LEU A 13 -12.65 6.98 14.75
C LEU A 13 -12.82 7.06 16.28
N SER A 14 -14.04 7.12 16.80
CA SER A 14 -14.31 7.20 18.25
C SER A 14 -14.80 5.89 18.87
N ALA A 15 -14.98 4.83 18.08
CA ALA A 15 -15.52 3.57 18.57
C ALA A 15 -14.46 2.83 19.41
N THR A 16 -14.73 2.65 20.71
CA THR A 16 -14.02 1.69 21.57
C THR A 16 -14.27 0.28 21.04
N ASN A 17 -13.35 -0.22 20.22
CA ASN A 17 -13.42 -1.56 19.63
C ASN A 17 -12.17 -2.36 20.05
N PRO A 18 -12.26 -3.16 21.13
CA PRO A 18 -11.13 -3.95 21.62
C PRO A 18 -10.57 -4.93 20.58
N GLU A 19 -11.43 -5.53 19.76
CA GLU A 19 -11.03 -6.48 18.71
C GLU A 19 -10.20 -5.78 17.62
N LEU A 20 -10.60 -4.57 17.22
CA LEU A 20 -9.84 -3.74 16.30
C LEU A 20 -8.46 -3.40 16.87
N HIS A 21 -8.40 -2.99 18.14
CA HIS A 21 -7.13 -2.64 18.77
C HIS A 21 -6.21 -3.85 18.84
N GLN A 22 -6.73 -5.01 19.24
CA GLN A 22 -5.97 -6.26 19.25
C GLN A 22 -5.47 -6.64 17.85
N ALA A 23 -6.35 -6.62 16.83
CA ALA A 23 -5.98 -6.95 15.46
C ALA A 23 -4.89 -6.02 14.90
N PHE A 24 -4.95 -4.74 15.28
CA PHE A 24 -3.92 -3.76 14.93
C PHE A 24 -2.60 -4.03 15.64
N ASP A 25 -2.63 -4.38 16.93
CA ASP A 25 -1.41 -4.74 17.68
C ASP A 25 -0.74 -5.98 17.09
N GLU A 26 -1.51 -7.00 16.71
CA GLU A 26 -1.00 -8.17 16.00
C GLU A 26 -0.40 -7.80 14.63
N ALA A 27 -1.01 -6.85 13.91
CA ALA A 27 -0.48 -6.36 12.63
C ALA A 27 0.83 -5.59 12.80
N VAL A 28 0.96 -4.77 13.85
CA VAL A 28 2.21 -4.09 14.20
C VAL A 28 3.32 -5.09 14.42
N GLU A 29 3.08 -6.18 15.15
CA GLU A 29 4.08 -7.22 15.37
C GLU A 29 4.43 -7.97 14.08
N ARG A 30 3.46 -8.25 13.20
CA ARG A 30 3.74 -8.83 11.86
C ARG A 30 4.61 -7.90 11.02
N VAL A 31 4.33 -6.61 10.99
CA VAL A 31 5.10 -5.62 10.21
C VAL A 31 6.51 -5.46 10.77
N LYS A 32 6.66 -5.41 12.10
CA LYS A 32 7.97 -5.39 12.77
C LYS A 32 8.83 -6.60 12.41
N GLY A 33 8.22 -7.77 12.19
CA GLY A 33 8.92 -8.96 11.72
C GLY A 33 9.68 -8.79 10.39
N ASN A 34 9.33 -7.75 9.61
CA ASN A 34 9.98 -7.44 8.33
C ASN A 34 10.99 -6.28 8.42
N PHE A 35 11.29 -5.76 9.61
CA PHE A 35 12.25 -4.66 9.77
C PHE A 35 13.63 -5.01 9.18
N GLY A 36 14.27 -4.03 8.56
CA GLY A 36 15.55 -4.18 7.88
C GLY A 36 15.50 -4.93 6.55
N THR A 37 14.30 -5.29 6.05
CA THR A 37 14.17 -5.93 4.73
C THR A 37 14.66 -5.01 3.62
N ASN A 38 15.40 -5.57 2.66
CA ASN A 38 15.83 -4.88 1.46
C ASN A 38 14.77 -5.05 0.36
N TYR A 39 14.14 -3.96 -0.06
CA TYR A 39 13.05 -3.96 -1.04
C TYR A 39 13.53 -3.55 -2.43
N PRO A 40 13.18 -4.31 -3.49
CA PRO A 40 13.51 -3.95 -4.86
C PRO A 40 12.56 -2.88 -5.41
N MET A 41 12.96 -2.23 -6.50
CA MET A 41 12.00 -1.55 -7.38
C MET A 41 11.30 -2.59 -8.26
N PHE A 42 10.15 -2.22 -8.82
CA PHE A 42 9.46 -3.02 -9.83
C PHE A 42 9.40 -2.26 -11.15
N ILE A 43 10.01 -2.84 -12.19
CA ILE A 43 10.03 -2.28 -13.54
C ILE A 43 9.61 -3.39 -14.50
N ASN A 44 8.58 -3.14 -15.31
CA ASN A 44 8.03 -4.13 -16.24
C ASN A 44 7.62 -5.46 -15.58
N GLY A 45 7.08 -5.41 -14.36
CA GLY A 45 6.69 -6.62 -13.62
C GLY A 45 7.85 -7.38 -12.99
N GLU A 46 9.10 -6.90 -13.12
CA GLU A 46 10.29 -7.57 -12.61
C GLU A 46 10.95 -6.77 -11.49
N LYS A 47 11.59 -7.49 -10.56
CA LYS A 47 12.41 -6.88 -9.50
C LYS A 47 13.65 -6.23 -10.12
N ARG A 48 13.98 -5.03 -9.66
CA ARG A 48 15.18 -4.28 -10.03
C ARG A 48 15.90 -3.80 -8.79
N TRP A 49 17.21 -4.00 -8.78
CA TRP A 49 18.12 -3.61 -7.71
C TRP A 49 19.03 -2.51 -8.24
N ALA A 50 19.37 -1.53 -7.41
CA ALA A 50 20.30 -0.46 -7.74
C ALA A 50 21.60 -0.64 -6.96
N GLU A 51 22.68 -0.01 -7.42
CA GLU A 51 23.96 -0.03 -6.70
C GLU A 51 23.88 0.75 -5.38
N GLN A 52 23.07 1.81 -5.35
CA GLN A 52 22.84 2.63 -4.18
C GLN A 52 21.46 2.32 -3.58
N THR A 53 21.40 2.37 -2.26
CA THR A 53 20.16 2.25 -1.49
C THR A 53 20.02 3.44 -0.54
N PHE A 54 18.83 3.60 0.03
CA PHE A 54 18.58 4.49 1.15
C PHE A 54 17.80 3.74 2.24
N GLU A 55 18.02 4.15 3.48
CA GLU A 55 17.32 3.62 4.65
C GLU A 55 16.03 4.39 4.88
N ASP A 56 14.98 3.68 5.25
CA ASP A 56 13.76 4.25 5.79
C ASP A 56 13.66 3.90 7.28
N ARG A 57 13.56 4.93 8.11
CA ARG A 57 13.62 4.83 9.57
C ARG A 57 12.39 5.49 10.18
N SER A 58 11.85 4.84 11.20
CA SER A 58 10.62 5.32 11.84
C SER A 58 10.83 6.68 12.53
N PRO A 59 9.90 7.63 12.38
CA PRO A 59 9.90 8.87 13.18
C PRO A 59 9.47 8.62 14.63
N ILE A 60 8.84 7.47 14.92
CA ILE A 60 8.45 7.09 16.29
C ILE A 60 9.69 6.69 17.11
N ASN A 61 10.63 6.00 16.46
CA ASN A 61 11.93 5.63 17.02
C ASN A 61 12.97 5.57 15.91
N GLY A 62 13.91 6.52 15.90
CA GLY A 62 14.95 6.63 14.87
C GLY A 62 15.90 5.43 14.76
N ASP A 63 15.95 4.57 15.79
CA ASP A 63 16.74 3.35 15.76
C ASP A 63 16.05 2.23 14.94
N TRP A 64 14.73 2.33 14.72
CA TRP A 64 13.98 1.34 13.95
C TRP A 64 14.16 1.55 12.45
N LEU A 65 15.00 0.69 11.85
CA LEU A 65 15.13 0.55 10.41
C LEU A 65 13.96 -0.27 9.86
N LEU A 66 13.01 0.39 9.20
CA LEU A 66 11.83 -0.25 8.64
C LEU A 66 12.19 -1.07 7.41
N GLY A 67 13.05 -0.51 6.55
CA GLY A 67 13.55 -1.19 5.37
C GLY A 67 14.63 -0.39 4.67
N THR A 68 15.25 -1.04 3.70
CA THR A 68 16.22 -0.43 2.80
C THR A 68 15.67 -0.50 1.38
N PHE A 69 15.65 0.64 0.69
CA PHE A 69 15.04 0.79 -0.63
C PHE A 69 16.06 1.20 -1.67
N GLN A 70 15.81 0.84 -2.94
CA GLN A 70 16.74 1.13 -4.02
C GLN A 70 16.70 2.62 -4.39
N LYS A 71 17.87 3.25 -4.50
CA LYS A 71 18.00 4.59 -5.06
C LYS A 71 18.19 4.47 -6.56
N GLY A 72 17.07 4.55 -7.29
CA GLY A 72 17.03 4.35 -8.73
C GLY A 72 17.95 5.31 -9.50
N THR A 73 18.59 4.81 -10.57
CA THR A 73 19.43 5.61 -11.47
C THR A 73 18.63 6.25 -12.60
N ARG A 74 19.27 7.14 -13.37
CA ARG A 74 18.66 7.75 -14.56
C ARG A 74 18.33 6.69 -15.61
N GLU A 75 19.18 5.68 -15.74
CA GLU A 75 19.04 4.57 -16.66
C GLU A 75 17.83 3.72 -16.27
N GLN A 76 17.68 3.37 -14.98
CA GLN A 76 16.51 2.64 -14.48
C GLN A 76 15.21 3.44 -14.64
N ALA A 77 15.26 4.77 -14.48
CA ALA A 77 14.10 5.62 -14.78
C ALA A 77 13.75 5.60 -16.29
N ALA A 78 14.76 5.59 -17.17
CA ALA A 78 14.56 5.46 -18.62
C ALA A 78 14.01 4.08 -19.01
N GLU A 79 14.44 3.01 -18.34
CA GLU A 79 13.89 1.66 -18.48
C GLU A 79 12.41 1.63 -18.10
N ALA A 80 12.04 2.21 -16.95
CA ALA A 80 10.65 2.29 -16.51
C ALA A 80 9.76 3.06 -17.50
N LEU A 81 10.25 4.19 -18.03
CA LEU A 81 9.52 4.94 -19.04
C LEU A 81 9.36 4.14 -20.34
N THR A 82 10.40 3.44 -20.77
CA THR A 82 10.37 2.61 -21.96
C THR A 82 9.36 1.47 -21.81
N ALA A 83 9.38 0.78 -20.67
CA ALA A 83 8.42 -0.28 -20.36
C ALA A 83 6.97 0.24 -20.33
N ALA A 84 6.72 1.38 -19.68
CA ALA A 84 5.39 1.99 -19.63
C ALA A 84 4.89 2.40 -21.03
N ARG A 85 5.76 2.96 -21.88
CA ARG A 85 5.42 3.29 -23.27
C ARG A 85 5.10 2.06 -24.10
N ALA A 86 5.85 0.97 -23.92
CA ALA A 86 5.61 -0.30 -24.60
C ALA A 86 4.28 -0.94 -24.16
N ALA A 87 3.91 -0.85 -22.87
CA ALA A 87 2.67 -1.40 -22.34
C ALA A 87 1.42 -0.55 -22.70
N SER A 88 1.60 0.77 -22.91
CA SER A 88 0.49 1.72 -23.09
C SER A 88 -0.50 1.34 -24.22
N PRO A 89 -0.08 0.91 -25.43
CA PRO A 89 -1.03 0.50 -26.47
C PRO A 89 -1.90 -0.68 -26.06
N GLY A 90 -1.31 -1.71 -25.44
CA GLY A 90 -2.04 -2.89 -24.96
C GLY A 90 -3.03 -2.54 -23.85
N TRP A 91 -2.60 -1.73 -22.87
CA TRP A 91 -3.48 -1.24 -21.81
C TRP A 91 -4.63 -0.40 -22.35
N ARG A 92 -4.36 0.48 -23.32
CA ARG A 92 -5.38 1.32 -23.98
C ARG A 92 -6.42 0.48 -24.73
N ALA A 93 -5.98 -0.58 -25.39
CA ALA A 93 -6.84 -1.50 -26.12
C ALA A 93 -7.64 -2.46 -25.23
N THR A 94 -7.26 -2.61 -23.95
CA THR A 94 -7.97 -3.46 -22.98
C THR A 94 -9.39 -2.92 -22.78
N PRO A 95 -10.45 -3.75 -22.88
CA PRO A 95 -11.83 -3.32 -22.62
C PRO A 95 -11.98 -2.61 -21.26
N TRP A 96 -12.83 -1.58 -21.21
CA TRP A 96 -12.95 -0.76 -19.99
C TRP A 96 -13.45 -1.57 -18.79
N GLN A 97 -14.31 -2.57 -19.02
CA GLN A 97 -14.80 -3.48 -17.98
C GLN A 97 -13.67 -4.31 -17.37
N GLU A 98 -12.73 -4.78 -18.18
CA GLU A 98 -11.57 -5.52 -17.70
C GLU A 98 -10.63 -4.63 -16.89
N ARG A 99 -10.43 -3.38 -17.32
CA ARG A 99 -9.65 -2.39 -16.54
C ARG A 99 -10.30 -2.13 -15.18
N ILE A 100 -11.62 -1.94 -15.13
CA ILE A 100 -12.37 -1.80 -13.88
C ILE A 100 -12.21 -3.04 -13.00
N ALA A 101 -12.32 -4.25 -13.56
CA ALA A 101 -12.17 -5.48 -12.79
C ALA A 101 -10.77 -5.58 -12.14
N ILE A 102 -9.71 -5.17 -12.87
CA ILE A 102 -8.35 -5.10 -12.33
C ILE A 102 -8.26 -4.08 -11.19
N MET A 103 -8.79 -2.87 -11.39
CA MET A 103 -8.73 -1.80 -10.39
C MET A 103 -9.55 -2.13 -9.13
N ARG A 104 -10.75 -2.70 -9.26
CA ARG A 104 -11.55 -3.16 -8.12
C ARG A 104 -10.84 -4.26 -7.34
N ARG A 105 -10.21 -5.22 -8.03
CA ARG A 105 -9.39 -6.24 -7.38
C ARG A 105 -8.23 -5.62 -6.59
N ALA A 106 -7.59 -4.56 -7.10
CA ALA A 106 -6.55 -3.85 -6.37
C ALA A 106 -7.11 -3.18 -5.10
N ALA A 107 -8.27 -2.54 -5.17
CA ALA A 107 -8.94 -1.96 -4.00
C ALA A 107 -9.30 -3.02 -2.95
N ASP A 108 -9.79 -4.18 -3.37
CA ASP A 108 -10.13 -5.28 -2.47
C ASP A 108 -8.89 -5.85 -1.78
N LEU A 109 -7.76 -5.98 -2.49
CA LEU A 109 -6.48 -6.38 -1.90
C LEU A 109 -5.91 -5.35 -0.90
N ILE A 110 -6.26 -4.07 -1.05
CA ILE A 110 -5.89 -3.02 -0.08
C ILE A 110 -6.75 -3.21 1.18
N SER A 111 -8.08 -3.26 1.05
CA SER A 111 -8.99 -3.45 2.18
C SER A 111 -8.78 -4.79 2.91
N ASP A 112 -8.46 -5.86 2.19
CA ASP A 112 -8.17 -7.17 2.79
C ASP A 112 -6.89 -7.16 3.65
N ARG A 113 -5.97 -6.23 3.38
CA ARG A 113 -4.72 -6.04 4.13
C ARG A 113 -4.73 -4.79 5.00
N LEU A 114 -5.93 -4.25 5.28
CA LEU A 114 -6.12 -2.98 5.98
C LEU A 114 -5.25 -2.84 7.24
N MET A 115 -5.23 -3.87 8.10
CA MET A 115 -4.49 -3.82 9.35
C MET A 115 -2.97 -3.78 9.12
N ASP A 116 -2.45 -4.57 8.18
CA ASP A 116 -1.00 -4.63 7.92
C ASP A 116 -0.50 -3.35 7.24
N ILE A 117 -1.25 -2.82 6.26
CA ILE A 117 -0.91 -1.55 5.61
C ILE A 117 -1.04 -0.40 6.62
N GLY A 118 -2.10 -0.38 7.43
CA GLY A 118 -2.30 0.62 8.48
C GLY A 118 -1.18 0.61 9.52
N ALA A 119 -0.74 -0.57 9.94
CA ALA A 119 0.42 -0.70 10.83
C ALA A 119 1.72 -0.19 10.18
N ALA A 120 1.94 -0.47 8.90
CA ALA A 120 3.07 0.07 8.15
C ALA A 120 3.02 1.61 8.08
N VAL A 121 1.87 2.20 7.74
CA VAL A 121 1.66 3.66 7.72
C VAL A 121 1.94 4.27 9.09
N THR A 122 1.45 3.67 10.18
CA THR A 122 1.76 4.14 11.54
C THR A 122 3.26 4.11 11.80
N LEU A 123 3.95 3.01 11.47
CA LEU A 123 5.38 2.86 11.75
C LEU A 123 6.25 3.77 10.87
N GLU A 124 5.88 4.00 9.61
CA GLU A 124 6.63 4.79 8.63
C GLU A 124 6.45 6.29 8.82
N ILE A 125 5.23 6.77 9.06
CA ILE A 125 4.95 8.21 9.11
C ILE A 125 4.35 8.71 10.43
N GLY A 126 4.20 7.85 11.44
CA GLY A 126 3.81 8.24 12.80
C GLY A 126 2.32 8.54 12.99
N LYS A 127 1.46 8.20 12.02
CA LYS A 127 0.00 8.37 12.17
C LYS A 127 -0.55 7.48 13.29
N ASN A 128 -1.53 7.98 14.03
CA ASN A 128 -2.21 7.14 15.00
C ASN A 128 -3.01 6.03 14.30
N ARG A 129 -3.38 4.97 15.05
CA ARG A 129 -3.99 3.76 14.48
C ARG A 129 -5.18 4.07 13.59
N LEU A 130 -6.06 4.97 14.04
CA LEU A 130 -7.34 5.21 13.38
C LEU A 130 -7.17 6.13 12.17
N GLU A 131 -6.24 7.10 12.22
CA GLU A 131 -5.84 7.87 11.04
C GLU A 131 -5.18 6.98 9.98
N ALA A 132 -4.31 6.06 10.37
CA ALA A 132 -3.66 5.15 9.45
C ALA A 132 -4.66 4.19 8.77
N LEU A 133 -5.60 3.62 9.53
CA LEU A 133 -6.66 2.77 8.97
C LEU A 133 -7.60 3.57 8.05
N GLY A 134 -7.92 4.82 8.42
CA GLY A 134 -8.71 5.72 7.58
C GLY A 134 -8.06 6.02 6.24
N ASP A 135 -6.76 6.33 6.23
CA ASP A 135 -5.97 6.63 5.02
C ASP A 135 -5.93 5.44 4.03
N VAL A 136 -5.76 4.22 4.56
CA VAL A 136 -5.74 3.00 3.76
C VAL A 136 -7.11 2.69 3.15
N GLU A 137 -8.19 2.81 3.91
CA GLU A 137 -9.55 2.61 3.36
C GLU A 137 -9.94 3.73 2.39
N GLU A 138 -9.55 4.98 2.66
CA GLU A 138 -9.77 6.09 1.73
C GLU A 138 -9.10 5.83 0.38
N THR A 139 -7.89 5.27 0.37
CA THR A 139 -7.21 4.85 -0.86
C THR A 139 -8.02 3.81 -1.65
N ALA A 140 -8.55 2.80 -0.97
CA ALA A 140 -9.38 1.77 -1.61
C ALA A 140 -10.71 2.34 -2.13
N ASP A 141 -11.35 3.22 -1.35
CA ASP A 141 -12.59 3.90 -1.73
C ASP A 141 -12.41 4.83 -2.93
N LEU A 142 -11.30 5.58 -3.02
CA LEU A 142 -11.00 6.43 -4.17
C LEU A 142 -10.84 5.60 -5.46
N ILE A 143 -10.20 4.43 -5.38
CA ILE A 143 -10.09 3.52 -6.53
C ILE A 143 -11.49 3.04 -6.95
N ARG A 144 -12.33 2.63 -5.99
CA ARG A 144 -13.71 2.18 -6.27
C ARG A 144 -14.53 3.32 -6.89
N TRP A 145 -14.37 4.53 -6.39
CA TRP A 145 -15.07 5.71 -6.90
C TRP A 145 -14.72 5.98 -8.36
N TYR A 146 -13.44 6.02 -8.73
CA TYR A 146 -13.06 6.19 -10.13
C TYR A 146 -13.52 5.05 -11.03
N CYS A 147 -13.72 3.85 -10.50
CA CYS A 147 -14.32 2.75 -11.25
C CYS A 147 -15.84 2.90 -11.45
N ASP A 148 -16.53 3.61 -10.57
CA ASP A 148 -17.98 3.87 -10.68
C ASP A 148 -18.27 5.01 -11.66
N GLU A 149 -17.33 5.96 -11.83
CA GLU A 149 -17.43 7.10 -12.74
C GLU A 149 -17.04 6.81 -14.20
N MET A 150 -16.65 5.57 -14.53
CA MET A 150 -16.25 5.12 -15.87
C MET A 150 -17.38 4.40 -16.62
#